data_AF-A0A955EKF4-F1
#
_entry.id   AF-A0A955EKF4-F1
#
_cell.length_a   1.000
_cell.length_b   1.000
_cell.length_c   1.000
_cell.angle_alpha   90.00
_cell.angle_beta   90.00
_cell.angle_gamma   90.00
#
_symmetry.space_group_name_H-M   'P 1'
#
loop_
_entity.id
_entity.type
_entity.pdbx_description
1 polymer ?
#
loop_
_entity_poly.entity_id
_entity_poly.type
_entity_poly.pdbx_seq_one_letter_code
_entity_poly.pdbx_strand_id
1 'polypeptide(L)'
;MDVLLLVGLSGLALVIAYCTYGRWLSRRIFRLDDSIVTPAHSERDDRDYCPTRRSIVFGHHFTSIAGTGPIVGPAIAVMWGWLPAILWVVLGSIFVGAVHDFGSLVVSMRAKGRSIGDVAGDLLGPRARLIFLSILIVGLWIVLAIFG
;
A
#
# COMPACT_ATOMS: atom_id res chain seq x y z
N MET A 1 13.36 29.58 -2.09
CA MET A 1 12.48 28.83 -1.16
C MET A 1 13.34 27.76 -0.53
N ASP A 2 13.52 27.79 0.78
CA ASP A 2 14.39 26.83 1.45
C ASP A 2 13.83 25.42 1.30
N VAL A 3 14.67 24.46 0.90
CA VAL A 3 14.27 23.06 0.72
C VAL A 3 13.58 22.50 1.98
N LEU A 4 14.02 22.96 3.15
CA LEU A 4 13.41 22.67 4.45
C LEU A 4 11.94 23.08 4.54
N LEU A 5 11.57 24.25 4.02
CA LEU A 5 10.16 24.70 4.00
C LEU A 5 9.33 23.78 3.10
N LEU A 6 9.88 23.36 1.97
CA LEU A 6 9.17 22.50 1.04
C LEU A 6 8.93 21.09 1.60
N VAL A 7 9.96 20.52 2.24
CA VAL A 7 9.85 19.24 2.95
C VAL A 7 8.86 19.35 4.11
N GLY A 8 8.92 20.44 4.88
CA GLY A 8 8.00 20.70 5.98
C GLY A 8 6.55 20.79 5.54
N LEU A 9 6.27 21.54 4.46
CA LEU A 9 4.92 21.65 3.88
C LEU A 9 4.41 20.33 3.32
N SER A 10 5.27 19.57 2.64
CA SER A 10 4.92 18.25 2.09
C SER A 10 4.60 17.25 3.21
N GLY A 11 5.42 17.22 4.26
CA GLY A 11 5.16 16.39 5.44
C GLY A 11 3.87 16.78 6.16
N LEU A 12 3.62 18.08 6.32
CA LEU A 12 2.37 18.58 6.91
C LEU A 12 1.15 18.17 6.08
N ALA A 13 1.22 18.26 4.75
CA ALA A 13 0.15 17.81 3.85
C ALA A 13 -0.15 16.31 4.02
N LEU A 14 0.89 15.46 4.13
CA LEU A 14 0.73 14.02 4.39
C LEU A 14 0.09 13.74 5.75
N VAL A 15 0.48 14.46 6.81
CA VAL A 15 -0.12 14.33 8.14
C VAL A 15 -1.59 14.77 8.15
N ILE A 16 -1.91 15.90 7.50
CA ILE A 16 -3.29 16.38 7.35
C ILE A 16 -4.11 15.33 6.59
N ALA A 17 -3.59 14.81 5.48
CA ALA A 17 -4.26 13.78 4.69
C ALA A 17 -4.50 12.49 5.49
N TYR A 18 -3.52 12.04 6.29
CA TYR A 18 -3.67 10.89 7.17
C TYR A 18 -4.82 11.08 8.18
N CYS A 19 -4.81 12.23 8.87
CA CYS A 19 -5.80 12.55 9.91
C CYS A 19 -7.21 12.81 9.36
N THR A 20 -7.33 13.32 8.14
CA THR A 20 -8.61 13.69 7.51
C THR A 20 -9.07 12.61 6.53
N TYR A 21 -8.43 12.53 5.37
CA TYR A 21 -8.77 11.62 4.28
C TYR A 21 -8.62 10.15 4.67
N GLY A 22 -7.52 9.78 5.34
CA GLY A 22 -7.31 8.42 5.85
C GLY A 22 -8.38 8.01 6.85
N ARG A 23 -8.76 8.91 7.77
CA ARG A 23 -9.83 8.68 8.75
C ARG A 23 -11.21 8.58 8.09
N TRP A 24 -11.47 9.38 7.06
CA TRP A 24 -12.68 9.28 6.26
C TRP A 24 -12.75 7.95 5.50
N LEU A 25 -11.66 7.55 4.85
CA LEU A 25 -11.53 6.28 4.11
C LEU A 25 -11.79 5.08 5.03
N SER A 26 -11.13 5.04 6.19
CA SER A 26 -11.29 4.01 7.22
C SER A 26 -12.75 3.86 7.69
N ARG A 27 -13.43 4.97 7.97
CA ARG A 27 -14.78 4.94 8.58
C ARG A 27 -15.91 4.83 7.56
N ARG A 28 -15.88 5.63 6.49
CA ARG A 28 -16.99 5.75 5.53
C ARG A 28 -16.95 4.68 4.46
N ILE A 29 -15.78 4.40 3.91
CA ILE A 29 -15.61 3.45 2.80
C ILE A 29 -15.40 2.05 3.37
N PHE A 30 -14.34 1.87 4.16
CA PHE A 30 -13.99 0.55 4.64
C PHE A 30 -14.74 0.14 5.90
N ARG A 31 -15.33 1.06 6.66
CA ARG A 31 -16.09 0.77 7.89
C ARG A 31 -15.31 -0.16 8.83
N LEU A 32 -14.06 0.22 9.11
CA LEU A 32 -13.24 -0.52 10.07
C LEU A 32 -13.85 -0.40 11.47
N ASP A 33 -13.86 -1.52 12.18
CA ASP A 33 -14.39 -1.67 13.52
C ASP A 33 -13.36 -2.39 14.39
N ASP A 34 -12.96 -1.74 15.48
CA ASP A 34 -11.94 -2.25 16.40
C ASP A 34 -12.45 -3.44 17.25
N SER A 35 -13.77 -3.71 17.23
CA SER A 35 -14.35 -4.90 17.89
C SER A 35 -14.17 -6.19 17.07
N ILE A 36 -13.79 -6.09 15.79
CA ILE A 36 -13.58 -7.25 14.93
C ILE A 36 -12.23 -7.88 15.23
N VAL A 37 -12.25 -9.14 15.66
CA VAL A 37 -11.04 -9.95 15.89
C VAL A 37 -10.39 -10.25 14.54
N THR A 38 -9.09 -9.97 14.43
CA THR A 38 -8.34 -10.23 13.20
C THR A 38 -8.06 -11.72 13.00
N PRO A 39 -7.85 -12.19 11.76
CA PRO A 39 -7.50 -13.59 11.47
C PRO A 39 -6.28 -14.09 12.24
N ALA A 40 -5.29 -13.20 12.47
CA ALA A 40 -4.11 -13.51 13.27
C ALA A 40 -4.45 -13.99 14.70
N HIS A 41 -5.56 -13.51 15.28
CA HIS A 41 -6.02 -13.92 16.60
C HIS A 41 -7.05 -15.05 16.56
N SER A 42 -7.98 -15.04 15.60
CA SER A 42 -9.06 -16.05 15.53
C SER A 42 -8.63 -17.40 14.95
N GLU A 43 -7.69 -17.40 14.02
CA GLU A 43 -7.20 -18.60 13.29
C GLU A 43 -5.74 -18.91 13.68
N ARG A 44 -5.35 -18.54 14.90
CA ARG A 44 -3.95 -18.61 15.36
C ARG A 44 -3.37 -20.02 15.27
N ASP A 45 -2.32 -20.17 14.47
CA ASP A 45 -1.57 -21.42 14.29
C ASP A 45 -0.06 -21.28 14.58
N ASP A 46 0.38 -20.07 14.97
CA ASP A 46 1.78 -19.70 15.21
C ASP A 46 2.73 -19.97 14.01
N ARG A 47 2.16 -20.13 12.80
CA ARG A 47 2.89 -20.27 11.52
C ARG A 47 2.44 -19.21 10.52
N ASP A 48 1.23 -19.34 10.00
CA ASP A 48 0.65 -18.41 9.02
C ASP A 48 -0.12 -17.28 9.72
N TYR A 49 -0.70 -17.56 10.89
CA TYR A 49 -1.47 -16.65 11.73
C TYR A 49 -0.83 -16.51 13.11
N CYS A 50 0.02 -15.49 13.26
CA CYS A 50 0.71 -15.20 14.52
C CYS A 50 0.48 -13.74 14.95
N PRO A 51 -0.18 -13.48 16.10
CA PRO A 51 -0.32 -12.15 16.66
C PRO A 51 1.03 -11.49 16.91
N THR A 52 1.32 -10.44 16.14
CA THR A 52 2.62 -9.77 16.16
C THR A 52 2.47 -8.31 16.59
N ARG A 53 3.51 -7.76 17.24
CA ARG A 53 3.53 -6.35 17.63
C ARG A 53 3.42 -5.45 16.40
N ARG A 54 2.62 -4.39 16.50
CA ARG A 54 2.37 -3.42 15.41
C ARG A 54 3.64 -2.85 14.79
N SER A 55 4.68 -2.60 15.59
CA SER A 55 5.97 -2.08 15.11
C SER A 55 6.71 -3.05 14.18
N ILE A 56 6.63 -4.35 14.46
CA ILE A 56 7.27 -5.39 13.64
C ILE A 56 6.51 -5.55 12.33
N VAL A 57 5.17 -5.63 12.39
CA VAL A 57 4.30 -5.69 11.21
C VAL A 57 4.51 -4.46 10.32
N PHE A 58 4.59 -3.28 10.93
CA PHE A 58 4.91 -2.04 10.21
C PHE A 58 6.27 -2.11 9.53
N GLY A 59 7.30 -2.65 10.19
CA GLY A 59 8.62 -2.84 9.60
C GLY A 59 8.57 -3.71 8.34
N HIS A 60 7.93 -4.89 8.42
CA HIS A 60 7.75 -5.76 7.26
C HIS A 60 7.01 -5.05 6.12
N HIS A 61 5.88 -4.43 6.44
CA HIS A 61 5.07 -3.70 5.47
C HIS A 61 5.84 -2.53 4.82
N PHE A 62 6.56 -1.74 5.62
CA PHE A 62 7.38 -0.65 5.14
C PHE A 62 8.47 -1.14 4.19
N THR A 63 9.18 -2.21 4.53
CA THR A 63 10.18 -2.81 3.64
C THR A 63 9.58 -3.34 2.34
N SER A 64 8.35 -3.85 2.36
CA SER A 64 7.65 -4.30 1.15
C SER A 64 7.25 -3.15 0.21
N ILE A 65 7.03 -1.94 0.73
CA ILE A 65 6.65 -0.76 -0.07
C ILE A 65 7.87 0.09 -0.45
N ALA A 66 8.94 0.04 0.35
CA ALA A 66 10.20 0.77 0.14
C ALA A 66 11.03 0.22 -1.04
N GLY A 67 10.36 -0.16 -2.12
CA GLY A 67 10.96 -0.55 -3.38
C GLY A 67 11.15 0.64 -4.31
N THR A 68 10.95 0.39 -5.59
CA THR A 68 11.48 1.22 -6.68
C THR A 68 10.50 2.30 -7.13
N GLY A 69 9.21 2.13 -6.81
CA GLY A 69 8.15 3.10 -7.09
C GLY A 69 8.44 4.52 -6.55
N PRO A 70 8.80 4.67 -5.26
CA PRO A 70 9.19 5.95 -4.68
C PRO A 70 10.44 6.61 -5.30
N ILE A 71 11.25 5.85 -6.06
CA ILE A 71 12.47 6.36 -6.71
C ILE A 71 12.18 6.75 -8.15
N VAL A 72 11.56 5.85 -8.92
CA VAL A 72 11.32 6.03 -10.36
C VAL A 72 10.26 7.10 -10.63
N GLY A 73 9.19 7.14 -9.84
CA GLY A 73 8.11 8.12 -10.02
C GLY A 73 8.61 9.58 -9.96
N PRO A 74 9.31 9.98 -8.89
CA PRO A 74 9.87 11.33 -8.78
C PRO A 74 10.95 11.60 -9.83
N ALA A 75 11.80 10.62 -10.15
CA ALA A 75 12.83 10.80 -11.18
C ALA A 75 12.22 11.13 -12.56
N ILE A 76 11.14 10.45 -12.95
CA ILE A 76 10.41 10.75 -14.18
C ILE A 76 9.73 12.11 -14.09
N ALA A 77 9.10 12.42 -12.95
CA ALA A 77 8.38 13.68 -12.77
C ALA A 77 9.31 14.91 -12.73
N VAL A 78 10.57 14.74 -12.30
CA VAL A 78 11.60 15.80 -12.33
C VAL A 78 11.94 16.24 -13.75
N MET A 79 11.75 15.38 -14.78
CA MET A 79 11.92 15.78 -16.18
C MET A 79 10.96 16.92 -16.57
N TRP A 80 9.84 17.06 -15.87
CA TRP A 80 8.84 18.12 -16.07
C TRP A 80 9.06 19.33 -15.14
N GLY A 81 10.14 19.32 -14.37
CA GLY A 81 10.49 20.34 -13.40
C GLY A 81 10.26 19.91 -11.94
N TRP A 82 10.73 20.74 -11.01
CA TRP A 82 10.69 20.45 -9.58
C TRP A 82 9.27 20.42 -9.01
N LEU A 83 8.39 21.32 -9.46
CA LEU A 83 7.03 21.45 -8.93
C LEU A 83 6.14 20.24 -9.30
N PRO A 84 6.09 19.77 -10.57
CA PRO A 84 5.37 18.54 -10.91
C PRO A 84 5.87 17.31 -10.14
N ALA A 85 7.17 17.21 -9.89
CA ALA A 85 7.73 16.12 -9.10
C ALA A 85 7.19 16.07 -7.67
N ILE A 86 7.11 17.23 -7.01
CA ILE A 86 6.61 17.32 -5.64
C ILE A 86 5.11 17.07 -5.59
N LEU A 87 4.35 17.65 -6.52
CA LEU A 87 2.91 17.38 -6.61
C LEU A 87 2.64 15.90 -6.85
N TRP A 88 3.42 15.25 -7.72
CA TRP A 88 3.33 13.82 -7.95
C TRP A 88 3.62 13.01 -6.69
N VAL A 89 4.69 13.32 -5.97
CA VAL A 89 5.02 12.65 -4.70
C VAL A 89 3.89 12.83 -3.69
N VAL A 90 3.47 14.06 -3.42
CA VAL A 90 2.50 14.34 -2.36
C VAL A 90 1.11 13.81 -2.74
N LEU A 91 0.57 14.22 -3.88
CA LEU A 91 -0.79 13.86 -4.29
C LEU A 91 -0.87 12.39 -4.72
N GLY A 92 0.13 11.88 -5.43
CA GLY A 92 0.20 10.48 -5.85
C GLY A 92 0.25 9.55 -4.64
N SER A 93 1.05 9.88 -3.62
CA SER A 93 1.06 9.10 -2.37
C SER A 93 -0.27 9.16 -1.63
N ILE A 94 -0.95 10.32 -1.57
CA ILE A 94 -2.22 10.46 -0.84
C ILE A 94 -3.37 9.72 -1.53
N PHE A 95 -3.57 9.94 -2.83
CA PHE A 95 -4.79 9.51 -3.53
C PHE A 95 -4.66 8.17 -4.23
N VAL A 96 -3.44 7.77 -4.63
CA VAL A 96 -3.22 6.51 -5.36
C VAL A 96 -2.55 5.51 -4.43
N GLY A 97 -1.34 5.83 -3.95
CA GLY A 97 -0.52 4.91 -3.18
C GLY A 97 -1.19 4.46 -1.88
N ALA A 98 -1.48 5.40 -0.99
CA ALA A 98 -2.06 5.10 0.32
C ALA A 98 -3.45 4.45 0.22
N VAL A 99 -4.28 4.86 -0.74
CA VAL A 99 -5.63 4.28 -0.93
C VAL A 99 -5.54 2.85 -1.45
N HIS A 100 -4.68 2.62 -2.45
CA HIS A 100 -4.48 1.29 -3.02
C HIS A 100 -3.94 0.32 -1.97
N ASP A 101 -2.92 0.73 -1.21
CA ASP A 101 -2.27 -0.09 -0.21
C ASP A 101 -3.15 -0.34 1.02
N PHE A 102 -3.86 0.68 1.50
CA PHE A 102 -4.84 0.50 2.57
C PHE A 102 -5.99 -0.42 2.14
N GLY A 103 -6.49 -0.23 0.92
CA GLY A 103 -7.58 -1.04 0.38
C GLY A 103 -7.18 -2.50 0.19
N SER A 104 -5.97 -2.75 -0.35
CA SER A 104 -5.45 -4.10 -0.54
C SER A 104 -5.30 -4.85 0.79
N LEU A 105 -4.79 -4.17 1.82
CA LEU A 105 -4.65 -4.72 3.17
C LEU A 105 -6.02 -5.07 3.77
N VAL A 106 -7.00 -4.16 3.68
CA VAL A 106 -8.35 -4.41 4.22
C VAL A 106 -9.04 -5.57 3.50
N VAL A 107 -8.92 -5.66 2.17
CA VAL A 107 -9.50 -6.76 1.39
C VAL A 107 -8.84 -8.08 1.77
N SER A 108 -7.50 -8.13 1.84
CA SER A 108 -6.77 -9.33 2.24
C SER A 108 -7.14 -9.78 3.66
N MET A 109 -7.19 -8.84 4.62
CA MET A 109 -7.59 -9.12 6.01
C MET A 109 -9.00 -9.72 6.11
N ARG A 110 -9.95 -9.21 5.33
CA ARG A 110 -11.31 -9.76 5.26
C ARG A 110 -11.37 -11.12 4.59
N ALA A 111 -10.46 -11.39 3.67
CA ALA A 111 -10.29 -12.69 3.03
C ALA A 111 -9.34 -13.63 3.81
N LYS A 112 -9.24 -13.45 5.14
CA LYS A 112 -8.38 -14.25 6.02
C LYS A 112 -6.90 -14.22 5.63
N GLY A 113 -6.36 -13.06 5.24
CA GLY A 113 -4.94 -12.90 4.89
C GLY A 113 -4.55 -13.51 3.54
N ARG A 114 -5.51 -13.95 2.72
CA ARG A 114 -5.24 -14.50 1.38
C ARG A 114 -4.70 -13.42 0.43
N SER A 115 -3.94 -13.86 -0.58
CA SER A 115 -3.40 -12.97 -1.61
C SER A 115 -4.53 -12.31 -2.42
N ILE A 116 -4.32 -11.08 -2.89
CA ILE A 116 -5.30 -10.36 -3.71
C ILE A 116 -5.63 -11.15 -4.99
N GLY A 117 -4.64 -11.87 -5.55
CA GLY A 117 -4.85 -12.70 -6.74
C GLY A 117 -5.80 -13.87 -6.48
N ASP A 118 -5.71 -14.49 -5.30
CA ASP A 118 -6.64 -15.57 -4.91
C ASP A 118 -8.04 -15.01 -4.66
N VAL A 119 -8.15 -13.86 -4.01
CA VAL A 119 -9.44 -13.17 -3.80
C VAL A 119 -10.08 -12.77 -5.14
N ALA A 120 -9.29 -12.26 -6.08
CA ALA A 120 -9.76 -11.94 -7.43
C ALA A 120 -10.27 -13.19 -8.17
N GLY A 121 -9.64 -14.34 -7.93
CA GLY A 121 -10.08 -15.62 -8.48
C GLY A 121 -11.45 -16.07 -7.99
N ASP A 122 -11.70 -15.92 -6.69
CA ASP A 122 -12.99 -16.29 -6.10
C ASP A 122 -14.12 -15.35 -6.55
N LEU A 123 -13.81 -14.08 -6.80
CA LEU A 123 -14.79 -13.05 -7.20
C LEU A 123 -15.07 -13.00 -8.71
N LEU A 124 -14.04 -13.15 -9.54
CA LEU A 124 -14.11 -12.95 -11.00
C LEU A 124 -13.90 -14.24 -11.81
N GLY A 125 -13.54 -15.33 -11.12
CA GLY A 125 -13.32 -16.64 -11.72
C GLY A 125 -11.84 -16.98 -11.99
N PRO A 126 -11.56 -18.24 -12.38
CA PRO A 126 -10.21 -18.78 -12.47
C PRO A 126 -9.35 -18.12 -13.55
N ARG A 127 -9.96 -17.60 -14.63
CA ARG A 127 -9.23 -16.87 -15.69
C ARG A 127 -8.66 -15.55 -15.16
N ALA A 128 -9.45 -14.81 -14.37
CA ALA A 128 -9.01 -13.56 -13.78
C ALA A 128 -7.84 -13.77 -12.81
N ARG A 129 -7.90 -14.83 -11.99
CA ARG A 129 -6.78 -15.26 -11.13
C ARG A 129 -5.51 -15.48 -11.93
N LEU A 130 -5.59 -16.26 -13.02
CA LEU A 130 -4.42 -16.59 -13.82
C LEU A 130 -3.81 -15.35 -14.47
N ILE A 131 -4.63 -14.48 -15.05
CA ILE A 131 -4.16 -13.22 -15.67
C ILE A 131 -3.50 -12.32 -14.62
N PHE A 132 -4.13 -12.15 -13.46
CA PHE A 132 -3.62 -11.31 -12.39
C PHE A 132 -2.29 -11.84 -11.83
N LEU A 133 -2.20 -13.14 -11.54
CA LEU A 133 -0.97 -13.78 -11.09
C LEU A 133 0.14 -13.72 -12.15
N SER A 134 -0.21 -13.85 -13.44
CA SER A 134 0.76 -13.73 -14.53
C SER A 134 1.36 -12.33 -14.59
N ILE A 135 0.53 -11.28 -14.47
CA ILE A 135 1.00 -9.89 -14.44
C ILE A 135 1.90 -9.65 -13.22
N LEU A 136 1.51 -10.15 -12.04
CA LEU A 136 2.32 -10.02 -10.82
C LEU A 136 3.69 -10.70 -10.96
N ILE A 137 3.73 -11.92 -11.51
CA ILE A 137 4.98 -12.67 -11.73
C ILE A 137 5.88 -11.93 -12.73
N VAL A 138 5.33 -11.48 -13.87
CA VAL A 138 6.10 -10.73 -14.87
C VAL A 138 6.64 -9.43 -14.28
N GLY A 139 5.81 -8.70 -13.52
CA GLY A 139 6.22 -7.48 -12.83
C GLY A 139 7.36 -7.74 -11.83
N LEU A 140 7.23 -8.78 -11.01
CA LEU A 140 8.28 -9.19 -10.06
C LEU A 140 9.57 -9.57 -10.78
N TRP A 141 9.48 -10.30 -11.89
CA TRP A 141 10.63 -10.65 -12.74
C TRP A 141 11.35 -9.42 -13.28
N ILE A 142 10.62 -8.43 -13.80
CA ILE A 142 11.23 -7.17 -14.28
C ILE A 142 11.97 -6.46 -13.14
N VAL A 143 11.35 -6.39 -11.96
CA VAL A 143 12.00 -5.77 -10.79
C VAL A 143 13.28 -6.54 -10.41
N LEU A 144 13.23 -7.87 -10.30
CA LEU A 144 14.42 -8.67 -10.02
C LEU A 144 15.50 -8.51 -11.09
N ALA A 145 15.14 -8.39 -12.37
CA ALA A 145 16.11 -8.20 -13.45
C ALA A 145 16.80 -6.83 -13.43
N ILE A 146 16.15 -5.80 -12.87
CA ILE A 146 16.72 -4.43 -12.80
C ILE A 146 17.57 -4.26 -11.52
N PHE A 147 17.19 -4.90 -10.42
CA PHE A 147 17.77 -4.67 -9.09
C PHE A 147 18.54 -5.86 -8.49
N GLY A 148 18.51 -7.02 -9.15
CA GLY A 148 19.16 -8.26 -8.73
C GLY A 148 20.43 -8.58 -9.51
#